data_AF-A0A6C0KHV1-F1
#
_entry.id   AF-A0A6C0KHV1-F1
#
_cell.length_a   1.000
_cell.length_b   1.000
_cell.length_c   1.000
_cell.angle_alpha   90.00
_cell.angle_beta   90.00
_cell.angle_gamma   90.00
#
_symmetry.space_group_name_H-M   'P 1'
#
loop_
_entity.id
_entity.type
_entity.pdbx_description
1 polymer ?
#
loop_
_entity_poly.entity_id
_entity_poly.type
_entity_poly.pdbx_seq_one_letter_code
_entity_poly.pdbx_strand_id
1 'polypeptide(L)'
;MGIYSNGSIFGIQIYNFNDDDVSHVLFEEKYDERMSYDQMREAYLFYTNLHDKKHISLKIYTECSSTLSYGMDNFMMWQPLPLDTFLEKFGV
;
A
#
# COMPACT_ATOMS: atom_id res chain seq x y z
N MET A 1 0.70 -12.68 16.16
CA MET A 1 0.81 -11.24 16.46
C MET A 1 -0.11 -10.52 15.49
N GLY A 2 -1.16 -9.85 15.98
CA GLY A 2 -2.11 -9.14 15.12
C GLY A 2 -1.46 -7.88 14.57
N ILE A 3 -1.41 -7.75 13.24
CA ILE A 3 -0.94 -6.53 12.60
C ILE A 3 -2.09 -5.52 12.72
N TYR A 4 -2.05 -4.70 13.77
CA TYR A 4 -3.01 -3.61 13.94
C TYR A 4 -2.83 -2.63 12.78
N SER A 5 -3.72 -2.67 11.81
CA SER A 5 -3.76 -1.75 10.67
C SER A 5 -4.38 -0.40 11.05
N ASN A 6 -4.08 0.10 12.26
CA ASN A 6 -4.73 1.26 12.87
C ASN A 6 -4.04 2.60 12.55
N GLY A 7 -2.98 2.59 11.74
CA GLY A 7 -2.32 3.81 11.29
C GLY A 7 -3.06 4.45 10.11
N SER A 8 -3.06 5.77 10.07
CA SER A 8 -3.42 6.56 8.89
C SER A 8 -2.54 6.14 7.72
N ILE A 9 -3.17 5.88 6.57
CA ILE A 9 -2.51 5.49 5.32
C ILE A 9 -2.19 6.77 4.56
N PHE A 10 -0.92 6.92 4.15
CA PHE A 10 -0.39 8.05 3.40
C PHE A 10 0.01 7.66 1.97
N GLY A 11 -0.05 6.37 1.65
CA GLY A 11 0.24 5.90 0.31
C GLY A 11 -0.03 4.42 0.13
N ILE A 12 -0.17 4.02 -1.13
CA ILE A 12 -0.37 2.64 -1.54
C ILE A 12 0.47 2.36 -2.79
N GLN A 13 1.03 1.16 -2.85
CA GLN A 13 1.73 0.63 -4.00
C GLN A 13 1.13 -0.73 -4.37
N ILE A 14 0.70 -0.86 -5.62
CA ILE A 14 0.24 -2.10 -6.24
C ILE A 14 1.33 -2.52 -7.23
N TYR A 15 1.83 -3.73 -7.07
CA TYR A 15 2.94 -4.24 -7.87
C TYR A 15 2.74 -5.72 -8.15
N ASN A 16 3.38 -6.21 -9.21
CA ASN A 16 3.49 -7.64 -9.47
C ASN A 16 4.97 -8.05 -9.50
N PHE A 17 5.21 -9.35 -9.42
CA PHE A 17 6.51 -9.92 -9.73
C PHE A 17 6.44 -10.52 -11.13
N ASN A 18 7.46 -10.27 -11.94
CA ASN A 18 7.63 -11.00 -13.20
C ASN A 18 8.27 -12.38 -12.93
N ASP A 19 8.39 -13.20 -13.98
CA ASP A 19 8.99 -14.54 -13.90
C ASP A 19 10.45 -14.55 -13.41
N ASP A 20 11.13 -13.40 -13.43
CA ASP A 20 12.49 -13.19 -12.95
C ASP A 20 12.54 -12.62 -11.51
N ASP A 21 11.45 -12.71 -10.74
CA ASP A 21 11.29 -12.18 -9.37
C ASP A 21 11.55 -10.65 -9.22
N VAL A 22 11.52 -9.91 -10.33
CA VAL A 22 11.64 -8.45 -10.34
C VAL A 22 10.26 -7.83 -10.10
N SER A 23 10.16 -6.99 -9.08
CA SER A 23 8.94 -6.25 -8.80
C SER A 23 8.70 -5.16 -9.84
N HIS A 24 7.54 -5.16 -10.47
CA HIS A 24 7.09 -4.10 -11.36
C HIS A 24 5.89 -3.37 -10.74
N VAL A 25 6.05 -2.06 -10.56
CA VAL A 25 5.03 -1.20 -9.96
C VAL A 25 3.98 -0.87 -11.00
N LEU A 26 2.73 -1.22 -10.72
CA LEU A 26 1.57 -0.97 -11.58
C LEU A 26 0.87 0.32 -11.19
N PHE A 27 0.86 0.64 -9.90
CA PHE A 27 0.23 1.83 -9.34
C PHE A 27 0.97 2.22 -8.07
N GLU A 28 1.28 3.51 -7.93
CA GLU A 28 1.89 4.06 -6.73
C GLU A 28 1.37 5.47 -6.50
N GLU A 29 0.79 5.68 -5.32
CA GLU A 29 0.34 6.99 -4.86
C GLU A 29 0.89 7.24 -3.45
N LYS A 30 1.42 8.44 -3.22
CA LYS A 30 1.94 8.91 -1.93
C LYS A 30 1.49 10.34 -1.71
N TYR A 31 1.15 10.64 -0.46
CA TYR A 31 0.64 11.94 -0.06
C TYR A 31 1.32 12.39 1.23
N ASP A 32 1.47 13.70 1.38
CA ASP A 32 1.95 14.33 2.62
C ASP A 32 0.89 14.29 3.74
N GLU A 33 -0.38 14.10 3.33
CA GLU A 33 -1.53 13.98 4.23
C GLU A 33 -2.12 12.55 4.16
N ARG A 34 -2.98 12.22 5.12
CA ARG A 34 -3.70 10.95 5.13
C ARG A 34 -4.52 10.83 3.83
N MET A 35 -4.42 9.67 3.18
CA MET A 35 -5.23 9.32 2.01
C MET A 35 -6.71 9.57 2.29
N SER A 36 -7.33 10.34 1.41
CA SER A 36 -8.77 10.57 1.42
C SER A 36 -9.51 9.32 0.94
N TYR A 37 -10.82 9.30 1.19
CA TYR A 37 -11.66 8.20 0.73
C TYR A 37 -11.68 8.09 -0.79
N ASP A 38 -11.69 9.22 -1.51
CA ASP A 38 -11.67 9.23 -2.97
C ASP A 38 -10.36 8.64 -3.52
N GLN A 39 -9.22 8.97 -2.90
CA GLN A 39 -7.91 8.39 -3.27
C GLN A 39 -7.86 6.89 -2.98
N MET A 40 -8.43 6.43 -1.87
CA MET A 40 -8.56 4.99 -1.59
C MET A 40 -9.45 4.31 -2.64
N ARG A 41 -10.56 4.93 -3.00
CA ARG A 41 -11.48 4.43 -4.02
C ARG A 41 -10.84 4.35 -5.39
N GLU A 42 -10.00 5.30 -5.77
CA GLU A 42 -9.23 5.26 -7.03
C GLU A 42 -8.29 4.05 -7.08
N ALA A 43 -7.54 3.80 -6.01
CA ALA A 43 -6.69 2.61 -5.92
C ALA A 43 -7.52 1.31 -6.00
N TYR A 44 -8.71 1.28 -5.39
CA TYR A 44 -9.64 0.15 -5.50
C TYR A 44 -10.19 -0.06 -6.90
N LEU A 45 -10.57 1.02 -7.60
CA LEU A 45 -11.04 0.96 -8.99
C LEU A 45 -9.92 0.50 -9.92
N PHE A 46 -8.70 0.99 -9.73
CA PHE A 46 -7.53 0.52 -10.45
C PHE A 46 -7.35 -1.00 -10.27
N TYR A 47 -7.30 -1.47 -9.01
CA TYR A 47 -7.19 -2.90 -8.69
C TYR A 47 -8.33 -3.72 -9.32
N THR A 48 -9.55 -3.20 -9.29
CA THR A 48 -10.73 -3.91 -9.82
C THR A 48 -10.63 -4.11 -11.33
N ASN A 49 -10.09 -3.12 -12.05
CA ASN A 49 -9.91 -3.12 -13.50
C ASN A 49 -8.70 -3.94 -13.98
N LEU A 50 -7.85 -4.46 -13.10
CA LEU A 50 -6.75 -5.35 -13.48
C LEU A 50 -7.28 -6.69 -13.99
N HIS A 51 -6.84 -7.10 -15.18
CA HIS A 51 -7.21 -8.37 -15.80
C HIS A 51 -6.60 -9.59 -15.09
N ASP A 52 -5.34 -9.49 -14.64
CA ASP A 52 -4.65 -10.53 -13.89
C ASP A 52 -4.41 -10.06 -12.44
N LYS A 53 -4.98 -10.81 -11.50
CA LYS A 53 -4.89 -10.56 -10.06
C LYS A 53 -4.06 -11.61 -9.33
N LYS A 54 -3.60 -12.67 -10.01
CA LYS A 54 -2.92 -13.82 -9.37
C LYS A 54 -1.57 -13.46 -8.78
N HIS A 55 -0.86 -12.53 -9.41
CA HIS A 55 0.51 -12.13 -9.03
C HIS A 55 0.57 -10.70 -8.46
N ILE A 56 -0.58 -10.16 -8.04
CA ILE A 56 -0.66 -8.81 -7.47
C ILE A 56 -0.31 -8.86 -5.99
N SER A 57 0.61 -7.96 -5.61
CA SER A 57 1.01 -7.69 -4.25
C SER A 57 0.75 -6.23 -3.92
N LEU A 58 0.50 -5.96 -2.64
CA LEU A 58 0.12 -4.64 -2.15
C LEU A 58 1.06 -4.22 -1.03
N LYS A 59 1.42 -2.94 -1.02
CA LYS A 59 2.17 -2.29 0.06
C LYS A 59 1.49 -0.98 0.42
N ILE A 60 1.54 -0.61 1.69
CA ILE A 60 1.05 0.68 2.19
C ILE A 60 2.13 1.45 2.91
N TYR A 61 1.98 2.75 2.85
CA TYR A 61 2.78 3.72 3.59
C TYR A 61 1.91 4.25 4.72
N THR A 62 2.33 4.05 5.98
CA THR A 62 1.54 4.46 7.16
C THR A 62 2.38 5.24 8.15
N GLU A 63 1.75 6.06 8.99
CA GLU A 63 2.43 6.76 10.09
C GLU A 63 3.19 5.82 11.04
N CYS A 64 2.67 4.61 11.24
CA CYS A 64 3.26 3.59 12.12
C CYS A 64 4.49 2.91 11.50
N SER A 65 4.79 3.18 10.22
CA SER A 65 5.98 2.65 9.55
C SER A 65 7.23 3.51 9.77
N SER A 66 7.14 4.55 10.62
CA SER A 66 8.26 5.36 11.06
C SER A 66 9.21 4.52 11.93
N THR A 67 10.28 4.01 11.33
CA THR A 67 11.40 3.48 12.11
C THR A 67 12.31 4.65 12.48
N LEU A 68 12.52 4.85 13.78
CA LEU A 68 13.47 5.85 14.29
C LEU A 68 14.87 5.48 13.78
N SER A 69 15.30 6.13 12.69
CA SER A 69 16.66 5.95 12.17
C SER A 69 17.63 6.64 13.13
N TYR A 70 18.72 5.97 13.50
CA TYR A 70 19.79 6.57 14.30
C TYR A 70 20.51 7.64 13.44
N GLY A 71 19.92 8.82 13.33
CA GLY A 71 20.45 9.92 12.52
C GLY A 71 19.38 10.77 11.83
N MET A 72 18.51 11.43 12.61
CA MET A 72 17.79 12.66 12.26
C MET A 72 16.93 12.73 10.98
N ASP A 73 16.44 11.63 10.42
CA ASP A 73 15.35 11.68 9.42
C ASP A 73 14.25 10.66 9.72
N ASN A 74 13.00 11.12 9.63
CA ASN A 74 11.81 10.27 9.70
C ASN A 74 11.76 9.37 8.46
N PHE A 75 12.32 8.16 8.57
CA PHE A 75 12.21 7.15 7.53
C PHE A 75 10.92 6.35 7.75
N MET A 76 9.92 6.57 6.89
CA MET A 76 8.80 5.62 6.81
C MET A 76 9.01 4.62 5.68
N MET A 77 8.55 3.39 5.87
CA MET A 77 8.86 2.23 5.02
C MET A 77 7.57 1.57 4.51
N TRP A 78 7.54 1.25 3.22
CA TRP A 78 6.47 0.43 2.64
C TRP A 78 6.27 -0.88 3.39
N GLN A 79 5.08 -1.09 3.92
CA GLN A 79 4.69 -2.33 4.62
C GLN A 79 3.79 -3.17 3.72
N PRO A 80 3.97 -4.51 3.68
CA PRO A 80 3.07 -5.37 2.93
C PRO A 80 1.63 -5.26 3.48
N LEU A 81 0.66 -5.16 2.58
CA LEU A 81 -0.76 -5.13 2.91
C LEU A 81 -1.41 -6.44 2.40
N PRO A 82 -2.00 -7.27 3.28
CA PRO A 82 -2.79 -8.41 2.84
C PRO A 82 -3.97 -7.98 1.98
N LEU A 83 -4.29 -8.78 0.96
CA LEU A 83 -5.39 -8.49 0.03
C LEU A 83 -6.74 -8.33 0.76
N ASP A 84 -7.04 -9.19 1.72
CA ASP A 84 -8.31 -9.11 2.46
C ASP A 84 -8.44 -7.78 3.21
N THR A 85 -7.35 -7.30 3.81
CA THR A 85 -7.31 -6.01 4.50
C THR A 85 -7.41 -4.84 3.52
N PHE A 86 -6.86 -4.98 2.31
CA PHE A 86 -7.06 -3.99 1.25
C PHE A 86 -8.52 -3.90 0.84
N LEU A 87 -9.17 -5.02 0.57
CA LEU A 87 -10.58 -5.06 0.17
C LEU A 87 -11.49 -4.48 1.26
N GLU A 88 -11.21 -4.77 2.53
CA GLU A 88 -11.96 -4.23 3.67
C GLU A 88 -11.82 -2.70 3.79
N LYS A 89 -10.60 -2.16 3.58
CA LYS A 89 -10.32 -0.74 3.81
C LYS A 89 -10.57 0.15 2.59
N PHE A 90 -10.36 -0.36 1.39
CA PHE A 90 -10.40 0.42 0.14
C PHE A 90 -11.66 0.13 -0.68
N GLY A 91 -12.36 -0.99 -0.43
CA GLY A 91 -13.56 -1.41 -1.16
C GLY A 91 -14.87 -0.77 -0.67
N VAL A 92 -14.79 0.29 0.13
CA VAL A 92 -15.96 1.00 0.68
C VAL A 92 -16.52 1.96 -0.38
#